data_AF-A0AB74EI26-F1
#
_entry.id   AF-A0AB74EI26-F1
#
_cell.length_a   1.000
_cell.length_b   1.000
_cell.length_c   1.000
_cell.angle_alpha   90.00
_cell.angle_beta   90.00
_cell.angle_gamma   90.00
#
_symmetry.space_group_name_H-M   'P 1'
#
loop_
_entity.id
_entity.type
_entity.pdbx_description
1 polymer ?
#
loop_
_entity_poly.entity_id
_entity_poly.type
_entity_poly.pdbx_seq_one_letter_code
_entity_poly.pdbx_strand_id
1 'polypeptide(L)'
;MASPGEIKGKYVKSVTVTNGVVTAEMKSDGVNKEIKGKKLSLWGRREDGSVKWFCGQPVTRDDNGNVTADDTDNINTKHLPSTCRDAASAVCIETPRADFKHFQKISRYRVLPESRHMARKQRLCRRGIRFRNQRQIC
;
A
#
# COMPACT_ATOMS: atom_id res chain seq x y z
N MET A 1 -16.07 24.37 -3.36
CA MET A 1 -15.48 23.13 -3.91
C MET A 1 -14.58 23.54 -5.04
N ALA A 2 -13.27 23.28 -4.98
CA ALA A 2 -12.38 23.55 -6.11
C ALA A 2 -12.72 22.58 -7.24
N SER A 3 -12.89 23.10 -8.45
CA SER A 3 -13.11 22.24 -9.61
C SER A 3 -11.83 21.44 -9.90
N PRO A 4 -11.89 20.17 -10.35
CA PRO A 4 -10.70 19.34 -10.58
C PRO A 4 -9.61 19.98 -11.49
N GLY A 5 -10.02 20.91 -12.37
CA GLY A 5 -9.11 21.68 -13.22
C GLY A 5 -8.39 22.85 -12.53
N GLU A 6 -8.75 23.21 -11.30
CA GLU A 6 -8.20 24.37 -10.56
C GLU A 6 -7.03 23.99 -9.64
N ILE A 7 -6.85 22.69 -9.33
CA ILE A 7 -5.77 22.20 -8.48
C ILE A 7 -4.48 22.11 -9.31
N LYS A 8 -3.70 23.19 -9.29
CA LYS A 8 -2.44 23.33 -10.02
C LYS A 8 -1.29 23.60 -9.06
N GLY A 9 -0.12 23.09 -9.40
CA GLY A 9 1.11 23.31 -8.63
C GLY A 9 2.25 23.81 -9.49
N LYS A 10 3.44 23.97 -8.90
CA LYS A 10 4.66 24.29 -9.67
C LYS A 10 4.89 23.28 -10.80
N TYR A 11 4.73 21.99 -10.50
CA TYR A 11 5.00 20.86 -11.41
C TYR A 11 3.76 20.06 -11.82
N VAL A 12 2.61 20.31 -11.18
CA VAL A 12 1.35 19.60 -11.43
C VAL A 12 0.45 20.47 -12.30
N LYS A 13 -0.07 19.89 -13.38
CA LYS A 13 -0.94 20.55 -14.36
C LYS A 13 -2.41 20.50 -13.93
N SER A 14 -2.86 19.34 -13.43
CA SER A 14 -4.24 19.11 -13.00
C SER A 14 -4.29 17.93 -12.03
N VAL A 15 -5.37 17.88 -11.23
CA VAL A 15 -5.69 16.72 -10.38
C VAL A 15 -7.13 16.34 -10.62
N THR A 16 -7.35 15.13 -11.12
CA THR A 16 -8.69 14.59 -11.35
C THR A 16 -9.04 13.58 -10.28
N VAL A 17 -10.32 13.55 -9.88
CA VAL A 17 -10.83 12.56 -8.95
C VAL A 17 -11.96 11.80 -9.64
N THR A 18 -11.78 10.50 -9.81
CA THR A 18 -12.75 9.63 -10.47
C THR A 18 -12.90 8.37 -9.62
N ASN A 19 -14.13 8.05 -9.20
CA ASN A 19 -14.43 6.86 -8.39
C ASN A 19 -13.52 6.71 -7.14
N GLY A 20 -13.15 7.83 -6.50
CA GLY A 20 -12.27 7.82 -5.33
C GLY A 20 -10.79 7.51 -5.61
N VAL A 21 -10.38 7.50 -6.88
CA VAL A 21 -8.99 7.53 -7.32
C VAL A 21 -8.63 8.98 -7.65
N VAL A 22 -7.51 9.45 -7.10
CA VAL A 22 -6.96 10.78 -7.34
C VAL A 22 -5.80 10.63 -8.32
N THR A 23 -5.91 11.22 -9.51
CA THR A 23 -4.88 11.15 -10.55
C THR A 23 -4.30 12.54 -10.78
N ALA A 24 -2.97 12.67 -10.66
CA ALA A 24 -2.27 13.92 -10.91
C ALA A 24 -1.55 13.87 -12.26
N GLU A 25 -1.76 14.89 -13.10
CA GLU A 25 -1.06 15.06 -14.36
C GLU A 25 0.12 16.02 -14.18
N MET A 26 1.30 15.62 -14.64
CA MET A 26 2.50 16.44 -14.60
C MET A 26 2.49 17.47 -15.73
N LYS A 27 3.05 18.67 -15.48
CA LYS A 27 3.17 19.71 -16.51
C LYS A 27 4.07 19.28 -17.67
N SER A 28 3.90 19.92 -18.82
CA SER A 28 4.77 19.73 -19.98
C SER A 28 6.06 20.58 -19.89
N ASP A 29 6.06 21.59 -19.02
CA ASP A 29 7.14 22.58 -18.86
C ASP A 29 7.66 22.62 -17.43
N GLY A 30 8.97 22.90 -17.28
CA GLY A 30 9.63 22.96 -15.96
C GLY A 30 9.78 21.60 -15.25
N VAL A 31 9.57 20.48 -15.95
CA VAL A 31 9.78 19.12 -15.45
C VAL A 31 10.70 18.33 -16.38
N ASN A 32 11.30 17.25 -15.87
CA ASN A 32 12.17 16.38 -16.65
C ASN A 32 11.42 15.76 -17.85
N LYS A 33 12.11 15.58 -18.99
CA LYS A 33 11.51 15.11 -20.26
C LYS A 33 10.74 13.80 -20.11
N GLU A 34 11.23 12.91 -19.25
CA GLU A 34 10.66 11.58 -19.04
C GLU A 34 9.37 11.58 -18.19
N ILE A 35 9.04 12.68 -17.51
CA ILE A 35 7.84 12.82 -16.65
C ILE A 35 6.83 13.83 -17.21
N LYS A 36 7.11 14.46 -18.35
CA LYS A 36 6.23 15.44 -18.99
C LYS A 36 4.92 14.80 -19.40
N GLY A 37 3.79 15.39 -18.98
CA GLY A 37 2.45 14.89 -19.29
C GLY A 37 2.15 13.51 -18.71
N LYS A 38 3.04 12.97 -17.86
CA LYS A 38 2.84 11.69 -17.21
C LYS A 38 1.94 11.82 -15.99
N LYS A 39 1.40 10.69 -15.55
CA LYS A 39 0.40 10.59 -14.50
C LYS A 39 0.85 9.66 -13.38
N LEU A 40 0.34 9.97 -12.18
CA LEU A 40 0.41 9.11 -10.99
C LEU A 40 -0.94 9.11 -10.31
N SER A 41 -1.27 8.03 -9.62
CA SER A 41 -2.54 7.90 -8.92
C SER A 41 -2.36 7.59 -7.44
N LEU A 42 -3.28 8.13 -6.63
CA LEU A 42 -3.54 7.73 -5.26
C LEU A 42 -4.91 7.09 -5.18
N TRP A 43 -5.01 5.95 -4.50
CA TRP A 43 -6.28 5.27 -4.28
C TRP A 43 -6.37 4.69 -2.88
N GLY A 44 -7.55 4.79 -2.28
CA GLY A 44 -7.83 4.16 -0.99
C GLY A 44 -8.48 2.79 -1.15
N ARG A 45 -8.12 1.79 -0.35
CA ARG A 45 -8.93 0.58 -0.12
C ARG A 45 -9.39 0.56 1.34
N ARG A 46 -10.58 0.00 1.61
CA ARG A 46 -11.09 -0.12 2.99
C ARG A 46 -10.38 -1.26 3.71
N GLU A 47 -10.06 -1.03 4.98
CA GLU A 47 -9.50 -2.00 5.94
C GLU A 47 -10.22 -1.90 7.30
N ASP A 48 -11.08 -2.87 7.64
CA ASP A 48 -11.69 -3.05 8.98
C ASP A 48 -12.18 -1.74 9.66
N GLY A 49 -12.82 -0.84 8.89
CA GLY A 49 -13.34 0.45 9.39
C GLY A 49 -12.40 1.65 9.21
N SER A 50 -11.24 1.44 8.59
CA SER A 50 -10.28 2.47 8.17
C SER A 50 -10.06 2.43 6.65
N VAL A 51 -9.35 3.41 6.10
CA VAL A 51 -8.98 3.44 4.67
C VAL A 51 -7.47 3.51 4.58
N LYS A 52 -6.89 2.54 3.88
CA LYS A 52 -5.47 2.53 3.55
C LYS A 52 -5.27 3.13 2.16
N TRP A 53 -4.40 4.12 2.08
CA TRP A 53 -4.03 4.77 0.82
C TRP A 53 -2.81 4.12 0.19
N PHE A 54 -2.86 3.99 -1.12
CA PHE A 54 -1.79 3.50 -1.97
C PHE A 54 -1.41 4.60 -2.96
N CYS A 55 -0.15 4.60 -3.39
CA CYS A 55 0.40 5.58 -4.30
C CYS A 55 1.28 4.89 -5.34
N GLY A 56 1.08 5.21 -6.61
CA GLY A 56 1.85 4.55 -7.66
C GLY A 56 1.54 5.02 -9.06
N GLN A 57 1.76 4.12 -10.01
CA GLN A 57 1.39 4.28 -11.40
C GLN A 57 -0.12 4.55 -11.54
N PRO A 58 -0.57 5.03 -12.71
CA PRO A 58 -1.97 5.38 -12.89
C PRO A 58 -2.84 4.14 -12.71
N VAL A 59 -3.98 4.33 -12.06
CA VAL A 59 -4.97 3.26 -11.87
C VAL A 59 -6.37 3.77 -12.16
N THR A 60 -7.24 2.85 -12.53
CA THR A 60 -8.68 3.09 -12.65
C THR A 60 -9.42 2.25 -11.63
N ARG A 61 -10.57 2.76 -11.19
CA ARG A 61 -11.48 2.02 -10.32
C ARG A 61 -12.84 1.89 -10.98
N ASP A 62 -13.32 0.66 -11.06
CA ASP A 62 -14.67 0.36 -11.53
C ASP A 62 -15.72 0.55 -10.42
N ASP A 63 -17.00 0.48 -10.80
CA ASP A 63 -18.12 0.65 -9.87
C ASP A 63 -18.22 -0.50 -8.84
N ASN A 64 -17.59 -1.65 -9.16
CA ASN A 64 -17.45 -2.79 -8.27
C ASN A 64 -16.32 -2.61 -7.25
N GLY A 65 -15.55 -1.51 -7.34
CA GLY A 65 -14.46 -1.17 -6.44
C GLY A 65 -13.11 -1.82 -6.79
N ASN A 66 -13.02 -2.57 -7.89
CA ASN A 66 -11.78 -3.17 -8.36
C ASN A 66 -10.84 -2.07 -8.87
N VAL A 67 -9.57 -2.19 -8.52
CA VAL A 67 -8.52 -1.28 -8.98
C VAL A 67 -7.65 -2.00 -9.99
N THR A 68 -7.54 -1.42 -11.18
CA THR A 68 -6.74 -1.95 -12.29
C THR A 68 -5.70 -0.93 -12.73
N ALA A 69 -4.56 -1.39 -13.23
CA ALA A 69 -3.55 -0.50 -13.77
C ALA A 69 -4.08 0.20 -15.02
N ASP A 70 -3.75 1.49 -15.15
CA ASP A 70 -3.86 2.24 -16.38
C ASP A 70 -2.45 2.52 -16.87
N ASP A 71 -2.00 1.76 -17.86
CA ASP A 71 -0.64 1.83 -18.39
C ASP A 71 -0.41 3.06 -19.29
N THR A 72 -1.43 3.92 -19.44
CA THR A 72 -1.35 5.12 -20.26
C THR A 72 -0.64 6.24 -19.52
N ASP A 73 0.38 6.82 -20.16
CA ASP A 73 1.11 7.98 -19.64
C ASP A 73 1.66 7.79 -18.22
N ASN A 74 2.09 6.58 -17.88
CA ASN A 74 2.64 6.27 -16.58
C ASN A 74 4.04 6.88 -16.36
N ILE A 75 4.29 7.34 -15.13
CA ILE A 75 5.63 7.71 -14.68
C ILE A 75 6.45 6.42 -14.48
N ASN A 76 7.67 6.38 -15.02
CA ASN A 76 8.58 5.27 -14.76
C ASN A 76 8.92 5.20 -13.26
N THR A 77 8.92 3.99 -12.68
CA THR A 77 9.16 3.76 -11.25
C THR A 77 10.49 4.35 -10.74
N LYS A 78 11.49 4.55 -11.60
CA LYS A 78 12.75 5.22 -11.23
C LYS A 78 12.55 6.68 -10.78
N HIS A 79 11.50 7.35 -11.28
CA HIS A 79 11.15 8.73 -10.93
C HIS A 79 10.14 8.81 -9.78
N LEU A 80 9.55 7.68 -9.38
CA LEU A 80 8.65 7.63 -8.25
C LEU A 80 9.47 7.50 -6.96
N PRO A 81 9.10 8.25 -5.90
CA PRO A 81 9.69 8.06 -4.59
C PRO A 81 9.38 6.65 -4.09
N SER A 82 10.21 6.13 -3.18
CA SER A 82 10.07 4.75 -2.66
C SER A 82 8.69 4.47 -2.04
N THR A 83 8.03 5.50 -1.51
CA THR A 83 6.71 5.44 -0.90
C THR A 83 5.56 5.45 -1.90
N CYS A 84 5.82 5.62 -3.19
CA CYS A 84 4.81 5.69 -4.26
C CYS A 84 5.11 4.70 -5.37
N ARG A 85 5.33 3.43 -5.02
CA ARG A 85 5.60 2.34 -5.97
C ARG A 85 4.65 1.17 -5.75
N ASP A 86 3.43 1.45 -5.29
CA ASP A 86 2.41 0.42 -5.11
C ASP A 86 1.91 -0.07 -6.46
N ALA A 87 1.79 -1.40 -6.61
CA ALA A 87 1.13 -2.00 -7.75
C ALA A 87 -0.39 -1.78 -7.66
N ALA A 88 -1.10 -1.73 -8.79
CA ALA A 88 -2.57 -1.65 -8.78
C ALA A 88 -3.22 -2.85 -8.04
N SER A 89 -2.56 -4.00 -8.13
CA SER A 89 -2.91 -5.24 -7.43
C SER A 89 -2.45 -5.27 -5.97
N ALA A 90 -1.84 -4.20 -5.45
CA ALA A 90 -1.49 -4.10 -4.04
C ALA A 90 -2.77 -4.26 -3.21
N VAL A 91 -2.91 -5.46 -2.68
CA VAL A 91 -3.87 -5.80 -1.64
C VAL A 91 -3.14 -5.62 -0.32
N CYS A 92 -3.92 -5.46 0.72
CA CYS A 92 -3.52 -5.67 2.08
C CYS A 92 -3.04 -7.12 2.23
N ILE A 93 -1.80 -7.41 1.85
CA ILE A 93 -1.14 -8.61 2.34
C ILE A 93 -0.99 -8.33 3.82
N GLU A 94 -1.83 -8.97 4.65
CA GLU A 94 -1.38 -9.30 6.00
C GLU A 94 0.05 -9.76 5.83
N THR A 95 0.98 -9.15 6.57
CA THR A 95 2.35 -9.63 6.64
C THR A 95 2.27 -11.15 6.72
N PRO A 96 2.77 -11.91 5.72
CA PRO A 96 2.56 -13.33 5.75
C PRO A 96 3.09 -13.85 7.07
N ARG A 97 2.21 -14.43 7.89
CA ARG A 97 2.63 -15.25 9.04
C ARG A 97 3.49 -16.46 8.59
N ALA A 98 3.74 -16.61 7.30
CA ALA A 98 4.79 -17.42 6.70
C ALA A 98 6.00 -16.52 6.42
N ASP A 99 6.81 -16.18 7.43
CA ASP A 99 8.22 -16.63 7.38
C ASP A 99 8.85 -16.89 8.77
N PHE A 100 8.07 -16.86 9.85
CA PHE A 100 8.58 -17.26 11.17
C PHE A 100 9.02 -18.74 11.24
N LYS A 101 8.58 -19.59 10.29
CA LYS A 101 9.01 -20.99 10.24
C LYS A 101 10.45 -21.15 9.75
N HIS A 102 10.95 -20.25 8.90
CA HIS A 102 12.34 -20.31 8.42
C HIS A 102 13.31 -19.86 9.53
N PHE A 103 12.96 -18.81 10.28
CA PHE A 103 13.78 -18.31 11.40
C PHE A 103 13.77 -19.20 12.66
N GLN A 104 12.68 -19.96 12.93
CA GLN A 104 12.65 -20.88 14.08
C GLN A 104 13.65 -22.03 13.96
N LYS A 105 13.98 -22.48 12.74
CA LYS A 105 14.88 -23.62 12.54
C LYS A 105 16.33 -23.26 12.89
N ILE A 106 16.74 -22.02 12.61
CA ILE A 106 18.09 -21.50 12.92
C ILE A 106 18.24 -21.19 14.41
N SER A 107 17.17 -20.73 15.08
CA SER A 107 17.22 -20.38 16.51
C SER A 107 17.41 -21.60 17.43
N ARG A 108 16.90 -22.79 17.07
CA ARG A 108 16.99 -23.97 17.95
C ARG A 108 18.39 -24.55 18.15
N TYR A 109 19.37 -24.17 17.34
CA TYR A 109 20.75 -24.62 17.49
C TYR A 109 21.64 -23.67 18.32
N ARG A 110 21.16 -22.47 18.68
CA ARG A 110 22.00 -21.42 19.29
C ARG A 110 21.58 -20.95 20.69
N VAL A 111 20.59 -21.59 21.31
CA VAL A 111 20.06 -21.17 22.63
C VAL A 111 20.65 -22.04 23.74
N LEU A 112 21.53 -21.42 24.55
CA LEU A 112 22.10 -21.99 25.77
C LEU A 112 20.99 -22.40 26.78
N PRO A 113 21.18 -23.48 27.57
CA PRO A 113 20.15 -24.11 28.40
C PRO A 113 19.41 -23.19 29.38
N GLU A 114 20.05 -22.12 29.87
CA GLU A 114 19.48 -21.20 30.87
C GLU A 114 18.30 -20.36 30.38
N SER A 115 18.14 -20.17 29.07
CA SER A 115 17.12 -19.27 28.51
C SER A 115 15.69 -19.82 28.58
N ARG A 116 15.51 -21.09 28.99
CA ARG A 116 14.21 -21.80 28.96
C ARG A 116 13.21 -21.32 30.01
N HIS A 117 13.64 -20.63 31.06
CA HIS A 117 12.74 -20.19 32.14
C HIS A 117 11.87 -18.98 31.77
N MET A 118 12.30 -18.12 30.83
CA MET A 118 11.53 -16.92 30.45
C MET A 118 10.36 -17.22 29.48
N ALA A 119 10.40 -18.34 28.74
CA ALA A 119 9.38 -18.70 27.76
C ALA A 119 8.09 -19.28 28.39
N ARG A 120 8.16 -19.78 29.64
CA ARG A 120 6.97 -20.32 30.35
C ARG A 120 6.07 -19.21 30.91
N LYS A 121 6.62 -18.05 31.26
CA LYS A 121 5.87 -16.94 31.87
C LYS A 121 4.97 -16.19 30.86
N GLN A 122 5.33 -16.17 29.57
CA GLN A 122 4.53 -15.52 28.52
C GLN A 122 3.33 -16.34 28.00
N ARG A 123 3.31 -17.67 28.20
CA ARG A 123 2.22 -18.53 27.69
C ARG A 123 0.91 -18.40 28.49
N LEU A 124 0.96 -17.90 29.72
CA LEU A 124 -0.22 -17.77 30.58
C LEU A 124 -1.05 -16.50 30.29
N CYS A 125 -0.48 -15.45 29.69
CA CYS A 125 -1.24 -14.25 29.32
C CYS A 125 -2.10 -14.40 28.03
N ARG A 126 -1.85 -15.41 27.18
CA ARG A 126 -2.54 -15.56 25.87
C ARG A 126 -3.76 -16.48 25.88
N ARG A 127 -4.13 -17.08 27.02
CA ARG A 127 -5.26 -18.03 27.11
C ARG A 127 -6.64 -17.37 27.29
N GLY A 128 -6.74 -16.04 27.36
CA GLY A 128 -7.97 -15.32 27.69
C GLY A 128 -8.83 -14.80 26.52
N ILE A 129 -8.33 -14.77 25.28
CA ILE A 129 -9.07 -14.12 24.18
C ILE A 129 -9.60 -15.17 23.21
N ARG A 130 -10.91 -15.45 23.32
CA ARG A 130 -11.69 -16.25 22.36
C ARG A 130 -11.69 -15.55 20.99
N PHE A 131 -10.90 -16.06 20.04
CA PHE A 131 -10.97 -15.68 18.63
C PHE A 131 -12.24 -16.28 18.00
N ARG A 132 -13.34 -15.52 18.02
CA ARG A 132 -14.59 -15.83 17.31
C ARG A 132 -14.90 -14.68 16.35
N ASN A 133 -14.21 -14.68 15.21
CA ASN A 133 -14.61 -14.10 13.91
C ASN A 133 -13.35 -13.98 13.04
N GLN A 134 -13.00 -15.07 12.35
CA GLN A 134 -12.35 -14.92 11.04
C GLN A 134 -13.47 -14.56 10.06
N ARG A 135 -13.89 -13.30 10.06
CA ARG A 135 -14.54 -12.75 8.86
C ARG A 135 -13.41 -12.29 7.96
N GLN A 136 -13.51 -12.61 6.68
CA GLN A 136 -12.71 -12.03 5.61
C GLN A 136 -12.40 -10.57 5.92
N ILE A 137 -11.13 -10.33 6.23
CA ILE A 137 -10.58 -9.00 6.48
C ILE A 137 -10.16 -8.49 5.11
N CYS A 138 -11.03 -7.64 4.55
CA CYS A 138 -10.62 -6.57 3.66
C CYS A 138 -10.46 -5.33 4.53
#